data_AF-A0A4V3C6Y3-F1
#
_entry.id   AF-A0A4V3C6Y3-F1
#
_cell.length_a   1.000
_cell.length_b   1.000
_cell.length_c   1.000
_cell.angle_alpha   90.00
_cell.angle_beta   90.00
_cell.angle_gamma   90.00
#
_symmetry.space_group_name_H-M   'P 1'
#
loop_
_entity.id
_entity.type
_entity.pdbx_description
1 polymer ?
#
loop_
_entity_poly.entity_id
_entity_poly.type
_entity_poly.pdbx_seq_one_letter_code
_entity_poly.pdbx_strand_id
1 'polypeptide(L)'
;MLDNADLDSRLAAADLVITAEGAIDAQTPHGKIPGEVARRAKLHGKPVIALAGTVGADACRNYTAGIDAYTSIVAAPITLTDAITHAAALTTDATERALRLVLVGATLANTVRSL
;
A
#
# COMPACT_ATOMS: atom_id res chain seq x y z
N MET A 1 -4.07 19.37 2.36
CA MET A 1 -4.57 18.25 3.19
C MET A 1 -3.42 17.47 3.82
N LEU A 2 -2.43 16.99 3.05
CA LEU A 2 -1.28 16.26 3.61
C LEU A 2 -0.24 17.16 4.33
N ASP A 3 -0.14 18.43 3.94
CA ASP A 3 0.84 19.36 4.55
C ASP A 3 0.49 19.80 5.98
N ASN A 4 -0.79 19.66 6.38
CA ASN A 4 -1.24 20.02 7.73
C ASN A 4 -1.09 18.87 8.74
N ALA A 5 -0.57 17.71 8.33
CA ALA A 5 -0.58 16.48 9.13
C ALA A 5 0.80 16.08 9.70
N ASP A 6 1.80 16.97 9.60
CA ASP A 6 3.21 16.67 9.90
C ASP A 6 3.67 15.37 9.24
N LEU A 7 3.18 15.15 8.01
CA LEU A 7 3.29 13.86 7.35
C LEU A 7 4.75 13.49 7.10
N ASP A 8 5.58 14.45 6.68
CA ASP A 8 6.97 14.19 6.31
C ASP A 8 7.81 13.75 7.53
N SER A 9 7.57 14.32 8.71
CA SER A 9 8.25 13.87 9.94
C SER A 9 7.84 12.43 10.30
N ARG A 10 6.55 12.12 10.18
CA ARG A 10 6.00 10.78 10.45
C ARG A 10 6.52 9.75 9.45
N LEU A 11 6.62 10.13 8.18
CA LEU A 11 7.23 9.31 7.13
C LEU A 11 8.71 9.07 7.43
N ALA A 12 9.47 10.10 7.82
CA ALA A 12 10.88 9.95 8.18
C ALA A 12 11.09 8.98 9.36
N ALA A 13 10.19 8.98 10.34
CA ALA A 13 10.23 8.10 11.50
C ALA A 13 9.72 6.67 11.26
N ALA A 14 8.94 6.44 10.20
CA ALA A 14 8.32 5.13 9.95
C ALA A 14 9.34 4.10 9.42
N ASP A 15 9.15 2.83 9.74
CA ASP A 15 9.87 1.71 9.12
C ASP A 15 9.16 1.20 7.85
N LEU A 16 7.83 1.36 7.81
CA LEU A 16 6.96 0.95 6.71
C LEU A 16 5.81 1.94 6.58
N VAL A 17 5.48 2.31 5.34
CA VAL A 17 4.35 3.17 5.03
C VAL A 17 3.24 2.34 4.40
N ILE A 18 2.03 2.44 4.93
CA ILE A 18 0.83 1.85 4.34
C ILE A 18 -0.11 2.99 3.92
N THR A 19 -0.57 2.94 2.67
CA THR A 19 -1.55 3.88 2.12
C THR A 19 -2.71 3.10 1.50
N ALA A 20 -3.80 3.78 1.15
CA ALA A 20 -4.97 3.12 0.56
C ALA A 20 -5.77 4.02 -0.38
N GLU A 21 -6.49 3.40 -1.31
CA GLU A 21 -7.53 4.03 -2.12
C GLU A 21 -8.61 3.03 -2.58
N GLY A 22 -9.71 3.54 -3.12
CA GLY A 22 -10.76 2.70 -3.68
C GLY A 22 -10.31 1.90 -4.91
N ALA A 23 -9.55 2.50 -5.81
CA ALA A 23 -9.05 1.83 -7.01
C ALA A 23 -7.66 2.33 -7.40
N ILE A 24 -6.69 1.42 -7.41
CA ILE A 24 -5.33 1.71 -7.88
C ILE A 24 -5.23 1.45 -9.38
N ASP A 25 -4.81 2.45 -10.15
CA ASP A 25 -4.80 2.42 -11.61
C ASP A 25 -3.72 3.36 -12.18
N ALA A 26 -3.68 3.53 -13.50
CA ALA A 26 -2.80 4.48 -14.18
C ALA A 26 -2.94 5.94 -13.72
N GLN A 27 -4.05 6.34 -13.11
CA GLN A 27 -4.29 7.71 -12.66
C GLN A 27 -3.80 7.95 -11.24
N THR A 28 -3.56 6.90 -10.44
CA THR A 28 -3.08 7.02 -9.07
C THR A 28 -1.82 7.89 -8.91
N PRO A 29 -0.79 7.81 -9.77
CA PRO A 29 0.37 8.69 -9.66
C PRO A 29 0.06 10.17 -9.92
N HIS A 30 -1.06 10.48 -10.57
CA HIS A 30 -1.40 11.81 -11.08
C HIS A 30 -2.24 12.60 -10.07
N GLY A 31 -1.73 12.72 -8.84
CA GLY A 31 -2.33 13.58 -7.81
C GLY A 31 -3.35 12.89 -6.90
N LYS A 32 -3.50 11.55 -6.96
CA LYS A 32 -4.22 10.81 -5.91
C LYS A 32 -3.34 10.64 -4.67
N ILE A 33 -3.99 10.45 -3.52
CA ILE A 33 -3.34 10.34 -2.21
C ILE A 33 -2.26 9.25 -2.17
N PRO A 34 -2.48 8.01 -2.65
CA PRO A 34 -1.45 6.97 -2.59
C PRO A 34 -0.17 7.33 -3.35
N GLY A 35 -0.31 7.94 -4.55
CA GLY A 35 0.82 8.39 -5.34
C GLY A 35 1.63 9.47 -4.61
N GLU A 36 0.97 10.44 -4.00
CA GLU A 36 1.66 11.50 -3.26
C GLU A 36 2.31 11.00 -1.96
N VAL A 37 1.64 10.14 -1.21
CA VAL A 37 2.23 9.48 -0.02
C VAL A 37 3.45 8.67 -0.42
N ALA A 38 3.37 7.90 -1.50
CA ALA A 38 4.48 7.11 -2.01
C ALA A 38 5.67 7.99 -2.41
N ARG A 39 5.41 9.03 -3.21
CA ARG A 39 6.43 9.99 -3.63
C ARG A 39 7.17 10.61 -2.44
N ARG A 40 6.44 11.06 -1.41
CA ARG A 40 7.03 11.64 -0.19
C ARG A 40 7.78 10.61 0.65
N ALA A 41 7.22 9.42 0.84
CA ALA A 41 7.88 8.33 1.55
C ALA A 41 9.23 7.97 0.93
N LYS A 42 9.33 8.03 -0.41
CA LYS A 42 10.58 7.79 -1.14
C LYS A 42 11.64 8.87 -0.94
N LEU A 43 11.28 10.11 -0.62
CA LEU A 43 12.26 11.13 -0.22
C LEU A 43 13.00 10.75 1.08
N HIS A 44 12.41 9.87 1.89
CA HIS A 44 12.98 9.34 3.13
C HIS A 44 13.44 7.88 3.01
N GLY A 45 13.49 7.32 1.79
CA GLY A 45 13.91 5.94 1.55
C GLY A 45 12.98 4.88 2.16
N LYS A 46 11.71 5.20 2.41
CA LYS A 46 10.79 4.28 3.10
C LYS A 46 10.09 3.32 2.13
N PRO A 47 9.88 2.05 2.54
CA PRO A 47 9.06 1.13 1.78
C PRO A 47 7.57 1.48 1.91
N VAL A 48 6.80 1.26 0.85
CA VAL A 48 5.40 1.67 0.70
C VAL A 48 4.56 0.50 0.18
N ILE A 49 3.51 0.16 0.93
CA ILE A 49 2.48 -0.79 0.51
C ILE A 49 1.15 -0.06 0.34
N ALA A 50 0.46 -0.27 -0.78
CA ALA A 50 -0.88 0.25 -1.02
C ALA A 50 -1.96 -0.83 -0.90
N LEU A 51 -3.02 -0.54 -0.17
CA LEU A 51 -4.23 -1.36 -0.12
C LEU A 51 -5.29 -0.73 -1.04
N ALA A 52 -5.77 -1.50 -2.01
CA ALA A 52 -6.74 -1.01 -2.98
C ALA A 52 -8.06 -1.76 -2.89
N GLY A 53 -9.19 -1.05 -2.99
CA GLY A 53 -10.50 -1.71 -3.18
C GLY A 53 -10.54 -2.56 -4.45
N THR A 54 -9.92 -2.06 -5.52
CA THR A 54 -9.78 -2.75 -6.81
C THR A 54 -8.44 -2.42 -7.44
N VAL A 55 -7.85 -3.39 -8.14
CA VAL A 55 -6.67 -3.19 -8.99
C VAL A 55 -7.15 -2.98 -10.43
N GLY A 56 -7.02 -1.75 -10.91
CA GLY A 56 -7.46 -1.31 -12.23
C GLY A 56 -6.42 -1.50 -13.33
N ALA A 57 -6.76 -1.01 -14.52
CA ALA A 57 -5.88 -1.07 -15.69
C ALA A 57 -4.55 -0.33 -15.42
N ASP A 58 -3.46 -0.92 -15.91
CA ASP A 58 -2.10 -0.39 -15.83
C ASP A 58 -1.64 0.00 -14.41
N ALA A 59 -2.19 -0.65 -13.37
CA ALA A 59 -1.79 -0.43 -11.98
C ALA A 59 -0.29 -0.62 -11.73
N CYS A 60 0.40 -1.42 -12.56
CA CYS A 60 1.85 -1.61 -12.48
C CYS A 60 2.66 -0.31 -12.65
N ARG A 61 2.09 0.73 -13.27
CA ARG A 61 2.72 2.06 -13.34
C ARG A 61 2.95 2.70 -11.96
N ASN A 62 2.24 2.24 -10.94
CA ASN A 62 2.44 2.72 -9.58
C ASN A 62 3.78 2.29 -8.97
N TYR A 63 4.42 1.24 -9.51
CA TYR A 63 5.77 0.85 -9.09
C TYR A 63 6.80 1.95 -9.36
N THR A 64 6.70 2.61 -10.53
CA THR A 64 7.60 3.73 -10.86
C THR A 64 7.25 5.02 -10.10
N ALA A 65 6.03 5.10 -9.54
CA ALA A 65 5.59 6.20 -8.69
C ALA A 65 6.01 6.04 -7.21
N GLY A 66 6.71 4.96 -6.87
CA GLY A 66 7.25 4.71 -5.52
C GLY A 66 6.38 3.82 -4.63
N ILE A 67 5.32 3.20 -5.14
CA ILE A 67 4.63 2.13 -4.42
C ILE A 67 5.44 0.84 -4.63
N ASP A 68 5.92 0.18 -3.58
CA ASP A 68 6.74 -1.04 -3.74
C ASP A 68 5.89 -2.30 -3.90
N ALA A 69 4.71 -2.30 -3.30
CA ALA A 69 3.73 -3.36 -3.46
C ALA A 69 2.31 -2.81 -3.33
N TYR A 70 1.36 -3.44 -4.00
CA TYR A 70 -0.06 -3.17 -3.78
C TYR A 70 -0.86 -4.46 -3.78
N THR A 71 -1.99 -4.46 -3.06
CA THR A 71 -2.89 -5.61 -3.02
C THR A 71 -4.35 -5.17 -2.96
N SER A 72 -5.23 -6.02 -3.49
CA SER A 72 -6.67 -5.85 -3.34
C SER A 72 -7.10 -6.18 -1.91
N ILE A 73 -8.01 -5.39 -1.35
CA ILE A 73 -8.63 -5.74 -0.06
C ILE A 73 -9.57 -6.96 -0.20
N VAL A 74 -10.11 -7.15 -1.40
CA VAL A 74 -11.03 -8.23 -1.74
C VAL A 74 -10.25 -9.52 -2.02
N ALA A 75 -10.55 -10.59 -1.27
CA ALA A 75 -9.87 -11.88 -1.36
C ALA A 75 -10.51 -12.86 -2.37
N ALA A 76 -11.75 -12.63 -2.76
CA ALA A 76 -12.51 -13.45 -3.70
C ALA A 76 -13.56 -12.59 -4.42
N PRO A 77 -14.06 -13.00 -5.60
CA PRO A 77 -15.12 -12.24 -6.28
C PRO A 77 -16.33 -12.01 -5.36
N ILE A 78 -16.71 -10.74 -5.20
CA ILE A 78 -17.88 -10.29 -4.43
C ILE A 78 -18.58 -9.18 -5.20
N THR A 79 -19.83 -8.87 -4.83
CA THR A 79 -20.53 -7.72 -5.40
C THR A 79 -19.89 -6.42 -4.93
N LEU A 80 -20.07 -5.34 -5.69
CA LEU A 80 -19.61 -4.00 -5.29
C LEU A 80 -20.28 -3.57 -3.97
N THR A 81 -21.57 -3.89 -3.80
CA THR A 81 -22.31 -3.61 -2.56
C THR A 81 -21.68 -4.31 -1.37
N ASP A 82 -21.31 -5.58 -1.51
CA ASP A 82 -20.65 -6.33 -0.43
C ASP A 82 -19.25 -5.77 -0.15
N ALA A 83 -18.50 -5.39 -1.19
CA ALA A 83 -17.17 -4.80 -1.04
C ALA A 83 -17.21 -3.49 -0.24
N ILE A 84 -18.20 -2.62 -0.51
CA ILE A 84 -18.40 -1.37 0.21
C ILE A 84 -18.91 -1.63 1.64
N THR A 85 -19.91 -2.51 1.79
CA THR A 85 -20.54 -2.82 3.09
C THR A 85 -19.53 -3.41 4.08
N HIS A 86 -18.63 -4.28 3.60
CA HIS A 86 -17.65 -4.97 4.44
C HIS A 86 -16.25 -4.37 4.33
N ALA A 87 -16.10 -3.16 3.78
CA ALA A 87 -14.79 -2.57 3.49
C ALA A 87 -13.84 -2.54 4.70
N ALA A 88 -14.36 -2.29 5.91
CA ALA A 88 -13.57 -2.30 7.14
C ALA A 88 -12.95 -3.68 7.42
N ALA A 89 -13.77 -4.73 7.45
CA ALA A 89 -13.31 -6.10 7.69
C ALA A 89 -12.35 -6.57 6.59
N LEU A 90 -12.71 -6.32 5.32
CA LEU A 90 -11.87 -6.65 4.17
C LEU A 90 -10.50 -5.96 4.24
N THR A 91 -10.46 -4.69 4.65
CA THR A 91 -9.21 -3.93 4.81
C THR A 91 -8.37 -4.47 5.96
N THR A 92 -8.99 -4.83 7.10
CA THR A 92 -8.30 -5.47 8.22
C THR A 92 -7.64 -6.77 7.78
N ASP A 93 -8.39 -7.66 7.14
CA ASP A 93 -7.87 -8.96 6.70
C ASP A 93 -6.77 -8.78 5.64
N ALA A 94 -6.93 -7.82 4.73
CA ALA A 94 -5.94 -7.52 3.70
C ALA A 94 -4.64 -6.97 4.27
N THR A 95 -4.74 -6.12 5.29
CA THR A 95 -3.58 -5.60 6.02
C THR A 95 -2.84 -6.75 6.69
N GLU A 96 -3.55 -7.65 7.37
CA GLU A 96 -2.94 -8.82 7.99
C GLU A 96 -2.23 -9.69 6.94
N ARG A 97 -2.87 -10.01 5.82
CA ARG A 97 -2.26 -10.79 4.73
C ARG A 97 -1.00 -10.11 4.19
N ALA A 98 -1.04 -8.81 3.94
CA ALA A 98 0.10 -8.05 3.45
C ALA A 98 1.28 -8.10 4.46
N LEU A 99 1.01 -7.89 5.74
CA LEU A 99 2.03 -7.94 6.79
C LEU A 99 2.59 -9.36 6.98
N ARG A 100 1.79 -10.41 6.83
CA ARG A 100 2.28 -11.79 6.83
C ARG A 100 3.28 -12.04 5.69
N LEU A 101 3.04 -11.49 4.49
CA LEU A 101 4.01 -11.56 3.39
C LEU A 101 5.31 -10.81 3.73
N VAL A 102 5.22 -9.65 4.39
CA VAL A 102 6.40 -8.90 4.88
C VAL A 102 7.19 -9.75 5.88
N LEU A 103 6.52 -10.42 6.82
CA LEU A 103 7.18 -11.29 7.81
C LEU A 103 7.87 -12.51 7.17
N VAL A 104 7.27 -13.09 6.13
CA VAL A 104 7.92 -14.14 5.33
C VAL A 104 9.19 -13.57 4.68
N GLY A 105 9.11 -12.40 4.06
CA GLY A 105 10.27 -11.72 3.47
C GLY A 105 11.37 -11.41 4.49
N ALA A 106 11.00 -10.96 5.69
CA ALA A 106 11.94 -10.69 6.78
C ALA A 106 12.65 -11.96 7.25
N THR A 107 11.91 -13.07 7.36
CA THR A 107 12.47 -14.39 7.70
C THR A 107 13.48 -14.84 6.65
N LEU A 108 13.14 -14.74 5.37
CA LEU A 108 14.04 -15.10 4.26
C LEU A 108 15.33 -14.26 4.28
N ALA A 109 15.21 -12.95 4.50
CA ALA A 109 16.36 -12.05 4.57
C ALA A 109 17.31 -12.39 5.74
N ASN A 110 16.76 -12.79 6.88
CA ASN A 110 17.55 -13.21 8.03
C ASN A 110 18.28 -14.53 7.78
N THR A 111 17.62 -15.51 7.15
CA THR A 111 18.25 -16.79 6.79
C THR A 111 19.43 -16.58 5.84
N VAL A 112 19.28 -15.75 4.80
CA VAL A 112 20.35 -15.47 3.84
C VAL A 112 21.55 -14.78 4.50
N ARG A 113 21.34 -13.91 5.50
CA ARG A 113 22.41 -13.22 6.23
C ARG A 113 23.16 -14.11 7.22
N SER A 114 22.61 -15.28 7.56
CA SER A 114 23.23 -16.24 8.48
C SER A 114 24.10 -17.31 7.78
N LEU A 115 24.16 -17.26 6.44
CA LEU A 115 25.03 -18.07 5.60
C LEU A 115 26.27 -17.27 5.19
#